data_AF-A0A0Q0VGN4-F1
#
_entry.id   AF-A0A0Q0VGN4-F1
#
_cell.length_a   1.000
_cell.length_b   1.000
_cell.length_c   1.000
_cell.angle_alpha   90.00
_cell.angle_beta   90.00
_cell.angle_gamma   90.00
#
_symmetry.space_group_name_H-M   'P 1'
#
loop_
_entity.id
_entity.type
_entity.pdbx_description
1 polymer ?
#
loop_
_entity_poly.entity_id
_entity_poly.type
_entity_poly.pdbx_seq_one_letter_code
_entity_poly.pdbx_strand_id
1 'polypeptide(L)'
;MTMCNLNISLEDISNTISICTPFILLIWFYYSQKQSLSKIYYNQIDGIYAGYTIPTTPEEGRFTKAGMIFNVRDTDDNGYFKGELEYVEIRHWTNNHQIYSERIIEAQYMFLGNVRFELSLDKTRHPFKQGENRVYTGILSIVDRLDFQFEEFKIEDYSSAEYKITHFREMQVMKFELIKKHRPEFALLPNSFTLYKSIGFDFEPYTSVKSDLFPNLS
;
A
#
# COMPACT_ATOMS: atom_id res chain seq x y z
N MET A 1 -28.41 -15.75 56.92
CA MET A 1 -28.23 -15.35 55.51
C MET A 1 -29.03 -14.08 55.29
N THR A 2 -28.40 -12.92 55.44
CA THR A 2 -28.99 -11.64 55.07
C THR A 2 -28.82 -11.46 53.56
N MET A 3 -29.91 -11.61 52.80
CA MET A 3 -29.95 -11.07 51.44
C MET A 3 -29.94 -9.54 51.57
N CYS A 4 -28.86 -8.89 51.15
CA CYS A 4 -28.91 -7.47 50.82
C CYS A 4 -29.83 -7.31 49.61
N ASN A 5 -31.08 -6.88 49.84
CA ASN A 5 -31.89 -6.31 48.78
C ASN A 5 -31.26 -4.96 48.40
N LEU A 6 -30.51 -4.95 47.31
CA LEU A 6 -30.10 -3.73 46.62
C LEU A 6 -31.37 -3.03 46.11
N ASN A 7 -31.95 -2.16 46.94
CA ASN A 7 -32.97 -1.21 46.50
C ASN A 7 -32.25 -0.11 45.71
N ILE A 8 -32.04 -0.35 44.41
CA ILE A 8 -31.58 0.68 43.48
C ILE A 8 -32.69 1.72 43.36
N SER A 9 -32.42 2.95 43.77
CA SER A 9 -33.38 4.04 43.62
C SER A 9 -33.38 4.60 42.18
N LEU A 10 -34.45 5.27 41.79
CA LEU A 10 -34.52 6.01 40.52
C LEU A 10 -33.41 7.08 40.42
N GLU A 11 -32.99 7.64 41.55
CA GLU A 11 -31.91 8.61 41.64
C GLU A 11 -30.56 7.97 41.30
N ASP A 12 -30.29 6.76 41.78
CA ASP A 12 -29.06 6.01 41.47
C ASP A 12 -28.94 5.69 39.98
N ILE A 13 -30.07 5.33 39.34
CA ILE A 13 -30.13 5.07 37.90
C ILE A 13 -29.88 6.36 37.12
N SER A 14 -30.51 7.47 37.51
CA SER A 14 -30.34 8.78 36.87
C SER A 14 -28.90 9.29 36.96
N ASN A 15 -28.27 9.14 38.13
CA ASN A 15 -26.86 9.51 38.34
C ASN A 15 -25.93 8.64 37.49
N THR A 16 -26.20 7.33 37.42
CA THR A 16 -25.43 6.40 36.58
C THR A 16 -25.53 6.77 35.11
N ILE A 17 -26.73 7.04 34.59
CA ILE A 17 -26.93 7.50 33.20
C ILE A 17 -26.17 8.81 32.98
N SER A 18 -26.30 9.78 33.88
CA SER A 18 -25.65 11.10 33.76
C SER A 18 -24.12 11.01 33.71
N ILE A 19 -23.52 10.02 34.37
CA ILE A 19 -22.07 9.75 34.31
C ILE A 19 -21.73 8.93 33.07
N CYS A 20 -22.47 7.87 32.76
CA CYS A 20 -22.17 6.98 31.63
C CYS A 20 -22.35 7.66 30.27
N THR A 21 -23.35 8.53 30.11
CA THR A 21 -23.62 9.24 28.85
C THR A 21 -22.41 10.01 28.31
N PRO A 22 -21.72 10.89 29.07
CA PRO A 22 -20.54 11.58 28.56
C PRO A 22 -19.38 10.62 28.23
N PHE A 23 -19.20 9.52 28.96
CA PHE A 23 -18.20 8.51 28.59
C PHE A 23 -18.54 7.80 27.27
N ILE A 24 -19.80 7.39 27.09
CA ILE A 24 -20.26 6.78 25.85
C ILE A 24 -20.13 7.75 24.68
N LEU A 25 -20.49 9.02 24.88
CA LEU A 25 -20.32 10.07 23.87
C LEU A 25 -18.85 10.30 23.53
N LEU A 26 -17.94 10.36 24.50
CA LEU A 26 -16.51 10.49 24.25
C LEU A 26 -15.96 9.33 23.42
N ILE A 27 -16.35 8.10 23.77
CA ILE A 27 -15.99 6.89 23.01
C ILE A 27 -16.55 6.99 21.59
N TRP A 28 -17.83 7.32 21.45
CA TRP A 28 -18.48 7.44 20.15
C TRP A 28 -17.86 8.53 19.27
N PHE A 29 -17.57 9.71 19.82
CA PHE A 29 -16.88 10.78 19.10
C PHE A 29 -15.48 10.36 18.67
N TYR A 30 -14.73 9.68 19.53
CA TYR A 30 -13.40 9.17 19.18
C TYR A 30 -13.46 8.18 18.01
N TYR A 31 -14.36 7.18 18.07
CA TYR A 31 -14.50 6.20 16.99
C TYR A 31 -15.06 6.82 15.71
N SER A 32 -16.03 7.73 15.82
CA SER A 32 -16.61 8.44 14.68
C SER A 32 -15.56 9.31 13.96
N GLN A 33 -14.75 10.06 14.71
CA GLN A 33 -13.65 10.83 14.13
C GLN A 33 -12.60 9.91 13.51
N LYS A 34 -12.21 8.83 14.19
CA LYS A 34 -11.24 7.86 13.65
C LYS A 34 -11.72 7.27 12.34
N GLN A 35 -12.99 6.85 12.26
CA GLN A 35 -13.58 6.27 11.05
C GLN A 35 -13.65 7.28 9.90
N SER A 36 -14.05 8.53 10.18
CA SER A 36 -14.08 9.59 9.15
C SER A 36 -12.67 9.90 8.63
N LEU A 37 -11.70 10.04 9.52
CA LEU A 37 -10.32 10.34 9.15
C LEU A 37 -9.61 9.17 8.47
N SER A 38 -9.88 7.93 8.87
CA SER A 38 -9.33 6.74 8.21
C SER A 38 -9.86 6.62 6.79
N LYS A 39 -11.16 6.83 6.57
CA LYS A 39 -11.77 6.82 5.24
C LYS A 39 -11.15 7.88 4.32
N ILE A 40 -11.00 9.12 4.81
CA ILE A 40 -10.33 10.19 4.05
C ILE A 40 -8.89 9.79 3.71
N TYR A 41 -8.20 9.12 4.61
CA TYR A 41 -6.84 8.65 4.37
C TYR A 41 -6.79 7.52 3.33
N TYR A 42 -7.62 6.50 3.46
CA TYR A 42 -7.62 5.33 2.58
C TYR A 42 -8.00 5.70 1.14
N ASN A 43 -8.94 6.64 0.96
CA ASN A 43 -9.23 7.23 -0.35
C ASN A 43 -8.02 7.91 -1.01
N GLN A 44 -6.99 8.29 -0.24
CA GLN A 44 -5.74 8.86 -0.77
C GLN A 44 -4.71 7.81 -1.17
N ILE A 45 -4.93 6.53 -0.87
CA ILE A 45 -4.09 5.42 -1.34
C ILE A 45 -4.45 5.06 -2.79
N ASP A 46 -5.71 5.20 -3.19
CA ASP A 46 -6.14 4.86 -4.55
C ASP A 46 -5.43 5.71 -5.61
N GLY A 47 -5.05 5.06 -6.71
CA GLY A 47 -4.39 5.69 -7.84
C GLY A 47 -3.20 4.90 -8.39
N ILE A 48 -2.52 5.53 -9.35
CA ILE A 48 -1.38 4.96 -10.05
C ILE A 48 -0.10 5.42 -9.38
N TYR A 49 0.79 4.50 -9.10
CA TYR A 49 2.14 4.73 -8.63
C TYR A 49 3.12 4.18 -9.66
N ALA A 50 4.25 4.85 -9.83
CA ALA A 50 5.29 4.36 -10.73
C ALA A 50 6.68 4.70 -10.20
N GLY A 51 7.67 3.95 -10.65
CA GLY A 51 9.06 4.20 -10.29
C GLY A 51 10.02 3.31 -11.07
N TYR A 52 11.23 3.82 -11.26
CA TYR A 52 12.36 3.00 -11.69
C TYR A 52 12.86 2.18 -10.50
N THR A 53 13.40 1.01 -10.79
CA THR A 53 13.94 0.10 -9.78
C THR A 53 15.26 -0.52 -10.24
N ILE A 54 15.92 -1.19 -9.30
CA ILE A 54 17.12 -1.96 -9.60
C ILE A 54 16.67 -3.23 -10.35
N PRO A 55 17.24 -3.52 -11.54
CA PRO A 55 16.95 -4.75 -12.27
C PRO A 55 17.27 -6.00 -11.44
N THR A 56 16.45 -7.04 -11.57
CA THR A 56 16.72 -8.36 -10.99
C THR A 56 17.73 -9.17 -11.80
N THR A 57 17.92 -8.83 -13.07
CA THR A 57 18.90 -9.46 -13.97
C THR A 57 20.01 -8.50 -14.44
N PRO A 58 20.86 -7.97 -13.53
CA PRO A 58 21.97 -7.12 -13.92
C PRO A 58 23.02 -7.95 -14.70
N GLU A 59 23.32 -7.56 -15.94
CA GLU A 59 24.42 -8.14 -16.75
C GLU A 59 25.61 -7.18 -16.77
N GLU A 60 26.82 -7.70 -16.59
CA GLU A 60 28.05 -6.92 -16.73
C GLU A 60 28.24 -6.44 -18.18
N GLY A 61 28.57 -5.14 -18.34
CA GLY A 61 28.87 -4.54 -19.65
C GLY A 61 27.65 -4.15 -20.49
N ARG A 62 26.42 -4.36 -20.01
CA ARG A 62 25.18 -3.90 -20.65
C ARG A 62 24.38 -3.01 -19.71
N PHE A 63 23.60 -2.10 -20.28
CA PHE A 63 22.78 -1.19 -19.51
C PHE A 63 21.35 -1.72 -19.45
N THR A 64 20.92 -2.19 -18.28
CA THR A 64 19.55 -2.64 -18.04
C THR A 64 18.78 -1.57 -17.27
N LYS A 65 17.62 -1.15 -17.80
CA LYS A 65 16.64 -0.33 -17.08
C LYS A 65 15.51 -1.22 -16.58
N ALA A 66 15.01 -0.94 -15.38
CA ALA A 66 13.83 -1.61 -14.84
C ALA A 66 12.86 -0.58 -14.26
N GLY A 67 11.57 -0.88 -14.35
CA GLY A 67 10.54 0.01 -13.82
C GLY A 67 9.21 -0.69 -13.63
N MET A 68 8.38 -0.02 -12.85
CA MET A 68 7.14 -0.57 -12.31
C MET A 68 6.01 0.44 -12.41
N ILE A 69 4.82 -0.08 -12.69
CA ILE A 69 3.55 0.66 -12.61
C ILE A 69 2.63 -0.13 -11.69
N PHE A 70 2.17 0.51 -10.63
CA PHE A 70 1.33 -0.06 -9.60
C PHE A 70 0.03 0.70 -9.53
N ASN A 71 -1.07 0.04 -9.86
CA ASN A 71 -2.39 0.64 -9.92
C ASN A 71 -3.24 0.11 -8.77
N VAL A 72 -3.50 0.94 -7.77
CA VAL A 72 -4.46 0.67 -6.70
C VAL A 72 -5.84 1.08 -7.18
N ARG A 73 -6.74 0.11 -7.32
CA ARG A 73 -8.08 0.33 -7.88
C ARG A 73 -9.13 0.67 -6.84
N ASP A 74 -9.03 0.03 -5.69
CA ASP A 74 -10.05 0.07 -4.65
C ASP A 74 -9.40 -0.18 -3.28
N THR A 75 -9.72 0.67 -2.32
CA THR A 75 -9.34 0.56 -0.91
C THR A 75 -10.59 0.62 -0.04
N ASP A 76 -10.75 -0.35 0.86
CA ASP A 76 -11.88 -0.39 1.79
C ASP A 76 -11.68 0.52 3.01
N ASP A 77 -12.74 0.71 3.80
CA ASP A 77 -12.73 1.52 5.02
C ASP A 77 -11.81 0.95 6.13
N ASN A 78 -11.30 -0.27 5.97
CA ASN A 78 -10.38 -0.94 6.90
C ASN A 78 -8.91 -0.86 6.45
N GLY A 79 -8.63 -0.29 5.26
CA GLY A 79 -7.30 -0.14 4.71
C GLY A 79 -6.80 -1.34 3.94
N TYR A 80 -7.68 -2.29 3.58
CA TYR A 80 -7.37 -3.32 2.59
C TYR A 80 -7.53 -2.75 1.19
N PHE A 81 -6.58 -3.03 0.31
CA PHE A 81 -6.59 -2.55 -1.05
C PHE A 81 -6.07 -3.58 -2.01
N LYS A 82 -6.50 -3.48 -3.27
CA LYS A 82 -6.12 -4.42 -4.33
C LYS A 82 -5.89 -3.72 -5.64
N GLY A 83 -5.17 -4.40 -6.53
CA GLY A 83 -4.86 -3.85 -7.83
C GLY A 83 -3.87 -4.68 -8.60
N GLU A 84 -3.21 -4.01 -9.55
CA GLU A 84 -2.29 -4.63 -10.49
C GLU A 84 -0.92 -3.93 -10.47
N LEU A 85 0.14 -4.73 -10.57
CA LEU A 85 1.52 -4.28 -10.68
C LEU A 85 2.09 -4.80 -12.00
N GLU A 86 2.49 -3.90 -12.88
CA GLU A 86 3.26 -4.22 -14.07
C GLU A 86 4.75 -3.98 -13.80
N TYR A 87 5.59 -4.93 -14.22
CA TYR A 87 7.03 -4.87 -14.10
C TYR A 87 7.70 -5.17 -15.44
N VAL A 88 8.63 -4.30 -15.83
CA VAL A 88 9.41 -4.48 -17.06
C VAL A 88 10.90 -4.24 -16.80
N GLU A 89 11.72 -5.09 -17.40
CA GLU A 89 13.17 -4.89 -17.55
C GLU A 89 13.54 -4.81 -19.05
N ILE A 90 14.24 -3.75 -19.43
CA ILE A 90 14.74 -3.53 -20.80
C ILE A 90 16.27 -3.50 -20.78
N ARG A 91 16.86 -4.27 -21.68
CA ARG A 91 18.29 -4.28 -21.97
C ARG A 91 18.58 -3.32 -23.11
N HIS A 92 19.62 -2.50 -22.95
CA HIS A 92 20.19 -1.70 -24.02
C HIS A 92 21.63 -2.11 -24.29
N TRP A 93 21.99 -2.22 -25.56
CA TRP A 93 23.38 -2.39 -25.99
C TRP A 93 23.63 -1.67 -27.32
N THR A 94 24.89 -1.31 -27.55
CA THR A 94 25.31 -0.69 -28.80
C THR A 94 26.11 -1.70 -29.61
N ASN A 95 25.75 -1.90 -30.86
CA ASN A 95 26.53 -2.68 -31.82
C ASN A 95 26.68 -1.87 -33.11
N ASN A 96 27.91 -1.69 -33.60
CA ASN A 96 28.21 -0.91 -34.82
C ASN A 96 27.52 0.48 -34.87
N HIS A 97 27.59 1.26 -33.78
CA HIS A 97 26.94 2.58 -33.64
C HIS A 97 25.40 2.59 -33.70
N GLN A 98 24.76 1.43 -33.71
CA GLN A 98 23.32 1.30 -33.56
C GLN A 98 22.97 0.89 -32.13
N ILE A 99 21.95 1.54 -31.56
CA ILE A 99 21.41 1.23 -30.24
C ILE A 99 20.31 0.20 -30.43
N TYR A 100 20.45 -0.92 -29.74
CA TYR A 100 19.47 -1.99 -29.68
C TYR A 100 18.83 -2.00 -28.30
N SER A 101 17.55 -2.39 -28.25
CA SER A 101 16.80 -2.57 -27.02
C SER A 101 15.98 -3.86 -27.07
N GLU A 102 16.00 -4.63 -25.99
CA GLU A 102 15.23 -5.87 -25.86
C GLU A 102 14.54 -5.92 -24.49
N ARG A 103 13.29 -6.39 -24.45
CA ARG A 103 12.59 -6.67 -23.19
C ARG A 103 13.05 -8.01 -22.66
N ILE A 104 13.62 -8.01 -21.44
CA ILE A 104 14.09 -9.23 -20.77
C ILE A 104 12.94 -9.83 -19.95
N ILE A 105 12.23 -8.98 -19.22
CA ILE A 105 11.13 -9.35 -18.32
C ILE A 105 9.96 -8.44 -18.63
N GLU A 106 8.79 -9.05 -18.77
CA GLU A 106 7.49 -8.37 -18.81
C GLU A 106 6.53 -9.22 -17.99
N ALA A 107 6.08 -8.69 -16.87
CA ALA A 107 5.24 -9.41 -15.94
C ALA A 107 4.15 -8.52 -15.36
N GLN A 108 2.97 -9.08 -15.18
CA GLN A 108 1.85 -8.44 -14.52
C GLN A 108 1.44 -9.29 -13.31
N TYR A 109 1.26 -8.63 -12.18
CA TYR A 109 0.89 -9.25 -10.92
C TYR A 109 -0.40 -8.64 -10.40
N MET A 110 -1.17 -9.44 -9.68
CA MET A 110 -2.23 -8.94 -8.83
C MET A 110 -1.73 -8.91 -7.39
N PHE A 111 -2.21 -7.94 -6.62
CA PHE A 111 -1.83 -7.81 -5.23
C PHE A 111 -3.02 -7.58 -4.32
N LEU A 112 -2.85 -7.97 -3.06
CA LEU A 112 -3.70 -7.57 -1.95
C LEU A 112 -2.82 -6.95 -0.86
N GLY A 113 -3.09 -5.70 -0.50
CA GLY A 113 -2.41 -4.99 0.55
C GLY A 113 -3.33 -4.68 1.74
N ASN A 114 -2.73 -4.46 2.91
CA ASN A 114 -3.37 -3.84 4.05
C ASN A 114 -2.41 -2.81 4.66
N VAL A 115 -2.86 -1.56 4.81
CA VAL A 115 -2.14 -0.51 5.54
C VAL A 115 -2.97 -0.06 6.73
N ARG A 116 -2.33 0.04 7.90
CA ARG A 116 -3.01 0.44 9.13
C ARG A 116 -2.96 1.95 9.33
N PHE A 117 -4.14 2.57 9.39
CA PHE A 117 -4.25 3.98 9.79
C PHE A 117 -4.09 4.15 11.31
N GLU A 118 -3.09 4.93 11.70
CA GLU A 118 -2.94 5.42 13.07
C GLU A 118 -3.25 6.92 13.13
N LEU A 119 -4.16 7.28 14.03
CA LEU A 119 -4.57 8.66 14.23
C LEU A 119 -3.46 9.43 14.94
N SER A 120 -2.75 10.28 14.19
CA SER A 120 -1.65 11.09 14.70
C SER A 120 -2.11 12.53 14.93
N LEU A 121 -2.07 12.98 16.19
CA LEU A 121 -2.32 14.37 16.56
C LEU A 121 -1.17 15.26 16.05
N ASP A 122 -1.55 16.35 15.39
CA ASP A 122 -0.69 17.16 14.51
C ASP A 122 0.64 17.63 15.13
N LYS A 123 1.71 17.52 14.36
CA LYS A 123 3.00 18.23 14.50
C LYS A 123 3.21 18.99 13.20
N THR A 124 4.00 20.07 13.20
CA THR A 124 4.45 20.76 11.99
C THR A 124 4.96 19.73 10.96
N ARG A 125 4.31 19.70 9.78
CA ARG A 125 4.54 18.69 8.72
C ARG A 125 5.29 19.31 7.56
N HIS A 126 6.11 18.52 6.87
CA HIS A 126 6.85 18.99 5.69
C HIS A 126 6.92 17.92 4.59
N PRO A 127 6.40 18.20 3.38
CA PRO A 127 6.22 17.20 2.32
C PRO A 127 7.53 16.66 1.73
N PHE A 128 8.68 17.27 2.04
CA PHE A 128 9.98 16.82 1.55
C PHE A 128 10.89 16.20 2.63
N LYS A 129 10.44 16.13 3.89
CA LYS A 129 11.25 15.58 4.99
C LYS A 129 10.59 14.32 5.55
N GLN A 130 11.23 13.17 5.32
CA GLN A 130 10.69 11.87 5.75
C GLN A 130 10.33 11.80 7.24
N GLY A 131 11.16 12.38 8.12
CA GLY A 131 10.91 12.39 9.57
C GLY A 131 9.75 13.29 10.03
N GLU A 132 9.22 14.12 9.13
CA GLU A 132 8.11 15.04 9.39
C GLU A 132 6.83 14.61 8.62
N ASN A 133 6.87 13.47 7.93
CA ASN A 133 5.72 12.89 7.23
C ASN A 133 4.93 11.94 8.12
N ARG A 134 3.65 11.77 7.81
CA ARG A 134 2.85 10.66 8.33
C ARG A 134 3.26 9.39 7.61
N VAL A 135 3.74 8.44 8.40
CA VAL A 135 4.19 7.14 7.95
C VAL A 135 3.15 6.11 8.36
N TYR A 136 2.69 5.35 7.38
CA TYR A 136 1.78 4.24 7.60
C TYR A 136 2.45 2.96 7.13
N THR A 137 2.28 1.90 7.88
CA THR A 137 2.92 0.62 7.56
C THR A 137 1.88 -0.48 7.36
N GLY A 138 2.27 -1.46 6.55
CA GLY A 138 1.36 -2.48 6.07
C GLY A 138 2.08 -3.67 5.48
N ILE A 139 1.29 -4.60 4.95
CA ILE A 139 1.77 -5.78 4.23
C ILE A 139 1.08 -5.82 2.86
N LEU A 140 1.86 -6.09 1.81
CA LEU A 140 1.41 -6.42 0.47
C LEU A 140 1.65 -7.90 0.23
N SER A 141 0.66 -8.63 -0.23
CA SER A 141 0.82 -9.97 -0.77
C SER A 141 0.66 -9.92 -2.28
N ILE A 142 1.62 -10.47 -3.02
CA ILE A 142 1.45 -10.75 -4.45
C ILE A 142 0.72 -12.08 -4.57
N VAL A 143 -0.39 -12.10 -5.31
CA VAL A 143 -1.26 -13.27 -5.43
C VAL A 143 -1.39 -13.69 -6.88
N ASP A 144 -1.49 -15.00 -7.12
CA ASP A 144 -1.58 -15.52 -8.49
C ASP A 144 -2.95 -15.33 -9.13
N ARG A 145 -4.02 -15.27 -8.32
CA ARG A 145 -5.41 -15.11 -8.77
C ARG A 145 -6.21 -14.24 -7.79
N LEU A 146 -7.24 -13.54 -8.25
CA LEU A 146 -8.13 -12.71 -7.40
C LEU A 146 -9.48 -13.38 -7.12
N ASP A 147 -9.78 -14.53 -7.73
CA ASP A 147 -11.07 -15.23 -7.61
C ASP A 147 -11.16 -16.12 -6.36
N PHE A 148 -10.50 -15.72 -5.27
CA PHE A 148 -10.53 -16.47 -4.02
C PHE A 148 -11.93 -16.49 -3.40
N GLN A 149 -12.48 -17.69 -3.27
CA GLN A 149 -13.56 -17.98 -2.33
C GLN A 149 -12.94 -18.11 -0.94
N PHE A 150 -13.16 -17.09 -0.11
CA PHE A 150 -12.65 -17.00 1.28
C PHE A 150 -13.14 -18.13 2.20
N GLU A 151 -14.10 -18.93 1.76
CA GLU A 151 -14.84 -19.85 2.62
C GLU A 151 -14.00 -21.08 3.04
N GLU A 152 -12.93 -21.43 2.31
CA GLU A 152 -12.14 -22.64 2.61
C GLU A 152 -10.60 -22.50 2.57
N PHE A 153 -10.04 -21.39 2.10
CA PHE A 153 -8.59 -21.27 1.89
C PHE A 153 -7.95 -20.03 2.51
N LYS A 154 -6.67 -20.17 2.90
CA LYS A 154 -5.87 -19.10 3.50
C LYS A 154 -5.14 -18.33 2.39
N ILE A 155 -5.00 -17.01 2.53
CA ILE A 155 -4.32 -16.18 1.52
C ILE A 155 -2.87 -16.61 1.30
N GLU A 156 -2.24 -17.15 2.34
CA GLU A 156 -0.89 -17.68 2.32
C GLU A 156 -0.70 -18.84 1.33
N ASP A 157 -1.76 -19.59 1.01
CA ASP A 157 -1.70 -20.71 0.05
C ASP A 157 -1.53 -20.22 -1.40
N TYR A 158 -1.84 -18.95 -1.65
CA TYR A 158 -1.84 -18.33 -2.97
C TYR A 158 -0.97 -17.08 -3.08
N SER A 159 -0.39 -16.67 -1.96
CA SER A 159 0.61 -15.64 -1.90
C SER A 159 1.91 -16.19 -2.48
N SER A 160 2.44 -15.51 -3.48
CA SER A 160 3.74 -15.84 -4.08
C SER A 160 4.88 -15.10 -3.37
N ALA A 161 4.62 -13.88 -2.88
CA ALA A 161 5.53 -13.13 -2.02
C ALA A 161 4.79 -12.12 -1.14
N GLU A 162 5.43 -11.77 -0.03
CA GLU A 162 4.98 -10.74 0.91
C GLU A 162 6.01 -9.62 1.03
N TYR A 163 5.52 -8.38 0.97
CA TYR A 163 6.31 -7.17 1.14
C TYR A 163 5.76 -6.34 2.30
N LYS A 164 6.66 -5.74 3.06
CA LYS A 164 6.34 -4.66 3.99
C LYS A 164 6.13 -3.40 3.18
N ILE A 165 5.04 -2.69 3.46
CA ILE A 165 4.72 -1.41 2.85
C ILE A 165 5.01 -0.31 3.86
N THR A 166 5.65 0.77 3.39
CA THR A 166 5.78 2.02 4.14
C THR A 166 5.29 3.16 3.26
N HIS A 167 4.13 3.73 3.58
CA HIS A 167 3.52 4.85 2.86
C HIS A 167 3.83 6.17 3.56
N PHE A 168 4.54 7.06 2.87
CA PHE A 168 4.80 8.44 3.28
C PHE A 168 3.75 9.35 2.64
N ARG A 169 2.72 9.70 3.40
CA ARG A 169 1.51 10.33 2.87
C ARG A 169 1.77 11.67 2.17
N GLU A 170 2.49 12.59 2.81
CA GLU A 170 2.69 13.93 2.25
C GLU A 170 3.64 13.91 1.05
N MET A 171 4.56 12.93 0.99
CA MET A 171 5.40 12.69 -0.20
C MET A 171 4.66 11.95 -1.31
N GLN A 172 3.53 11.30 -0.99
CA GLN A 172 2.81 10.39 -1.89
C GLN A 172 3.72 9.25 -2.41
N VAL A 173 4.53 8.68 -1.50
CA VAL A 173 5.53 7.64 -1.83
C VAL A 173 5.26 6.37 -1.04
N MET A 174 5.32 5.23 -1.72
CA MET A 174 5.31 3.91 -1.10
C MET A 174 6.65 3.21 -1.28
N LYS A 175 7.21 2.73 -0.16
CA LYS A 175 8.39 1.86 -0.15
C LYS A 175 7.97 0.43 0.14
N PHE A 176 8.60 -0.50 -0.55
CA PHE A 176 8.33 -1.93 -0.45
C PHE A 176 9.62 -2.66 -0.08
N GLU A 177 9.54 -3.55 0.89
CA GLU A 177 10.65 -4.38 1.35
C GLU A 177 10.17 -5.83 1.47
N LEU A 178 10.80 -6.75 0.74
CA LEU A 178 10.44 -8.16 0.75
C LEU A 178 10.60 -8.75 2.16
N ILE A 179 9.52 -9.33 2.68
CA ILE A 179 9.50 -10.06 3.95
C ILE A 179 9.74 -11.54 3.68
N LYS A 180 8.96 -12.12 2.77
CA LYS A 180 8.91 -13.56 2.55
C LYS A 180 8.64 -13.88 1.09
N LYS A 181 9.37 -14.87 0.56
CA LYS A 181 9.01 -15.55 -0.70
C LYS A 181 8.36 -16.86 -0.33
N HIS A 182 7.13 -17.09 -0.80
CA HIS A 182 6.44 -18.36 -0.60
C HIS A 182 6.72 -19.32 -1.74
N ARG A 183 6.98 -18.80 -2.95
CA ARG A 183 7.36 -19.61 -4.12
C ARG A 183 8.78 -19.29 -4.60
N PRO A 184 9.69 -20.28 -4.67
CA PRO A 184 11.07 -20.08 -5.11
C PRO A 184 11.16 -19.53 -6.54
N GLU A 185 10.27 -19.96 -7.43
CA GLU A 185 10.18 -19.51 -8.82
C GLU A 185 9.67 -18.06 -9.00
N PHE A 186 9.14 -17.41 -7.96
CA PHE A 186 8.57 -16.05 -8.03
C PHE A 186 9.64 -14.92 -8.11
N ALA A 187 10.88 -15.20 -8.47
CA ALA A 187 12.00 -14.26 -8.34
C ALA A 187 12.03 -13.09 -9.36
N LEU A 188 10.89 -12.68 -9.91
CA LEU A 188 10.80 -11.65 -10.95
C LEU A 188 10.69 -10.22 -10.40
N LEU A 189 10.41 -10.03 -9.10
CA LEU A 189 10.38 -8.70 -8.49
C LEU A 189 11.63 -8.45 -7.61
N PRO A 190 12.18 -7.23 -7.62
CA PRO A 190 13.27 -6.84 -6.74
C PRO A 190 12.88 -6.96 -5.26
N ASN A 191 13.89 -7.18 -4.42
CA ASN A 191 13.70 -7.33 -2.97
C ASN A 191 13.25 -6.02 -2.31
N SER A 192 13.56 -4.87 -2.90
CA SER A 192 13.05 -3.58 -2.45
C SER A 192 12.88 -2.65 -3.63
N PHE A 193 11.86 -1.79 -3.55
CA PHE A 193 11.57 -0.78 -4.55
C PHE A 193 10.74 0.35 -3.95
N THR A 194 10.74 1.51 -4.64
CA THR A 194 10.02 2.71 -4.20
C THR A 194 9.21 3.24 -5.37
N LEU A 195 7.92 3.49 -5.12
CA LEU A 195 7.00 4.01 -6.12
C LEU A 195 6.43 5.34 -5.67
N TYR A 196 6.20 6.21 -6.65
CA TYR A 196 5.73 7.59 -6.48
C TYR A 196 4.36 7.71 -7.11
N LYS A 197 3.40 8.30 -6.38
CA LYS A 197 2.04 8.48 -6.89
C LYS A 197 2.03 9.45 -8.06
N SER A 198 1.30 9.10 -9.10
CA SER A 198 0.94 9.99 -10.19
C SER A 198 -0.09 11.00 -9.72
N ILE A 199 0.22 12.28 -9.84
CA ILE A 199 -0.65 13.39 -9.41
C ILE A 199 -0.97 14.38 -10.54
N GLY A 200 -0.64 14.06 -11.80
CA GLY A 200 -1.04 14.85 -12.98
C GLY A 200 -0.30 16.17 -13.18
N PHE A 201 0.98 16.28 -12.82
CA PHE A 201 1.84 17.47 -13.04
C PHE A 201 3.12 17.12 -13.82
N ASP A 202 3.81 18.13 -14.36
CA ASP A 202 5.00 18.05 -15.25
C ASP A 202 6.14 17.12 -14.80
N PHE A 203 6.17 16.68 -13.53
CA PHE A 203 6.98 15.56 -13.07
C PHE A 203 6.06 14.38 -12.73
N GLU A 204 5.69 13.62 -13.75
CA GLU A 204 4.77 12.49 -13.61
C GLU A 204 5.55 11.18 -13.71
N PRO A 205 5.83 10.51 -12.57
CA PRO A 205 6.62 9.28 -12.55
C PRO A 205 6.02 8.20 -13.45
N TYR A 206 4.69 8.18 -13.56
CA TYR A 206 3.97 7.29 -14.46
C TYR A 206 4.30 7.57 -15.93
N THR A 207 4.22 8.82 -16.37
CA THR A 207 4.45 9.20 -17.76
C THR A 207 5.88 8.91 -18.18
N SER A 208 6.87 9.20 -17.33
CA SER A 208 8.28 8.89 -17.61
C SER A 208 8.54 7.38 -17.67
N VAL A 209 8.05 6.60 -16.70
CA VAL A 209 8.23 5.14 -16.70
C VAL A 209 7.50 4.52 -17.90
N LYS A 210 6.28 4.98 -18.20
CA LYS A 210 5.47 4.49 -19.31
C LYS A 210 6.12 4.78 -20.66
N SER A 211 6.62 6.00 -20.89
CA SER A 211 7.29 6.35 -22.14
C SER A 211 8.59 5.56 -22.35
N ASP A 212 9.36 5.38 -21.28
CA ASP A 212 10.69 4.76 -21.37
C ASP A 212 10.61 3.23 -21.49
N LEU A 213 9.65 2.60 -20.81
CA LEU A 213 9.64 1.14 -20.63
C LEU A 213 8.39 0.46 -21.20
N PHE A 214 7.28 1.18 -21.37
CA PHE A 214 5.99 0.65 -21.85
C PHE A 214 5.49 1.31 -23.16
N PRO A 215 6.34 1.72 -24.13
CA PRO A 215 5.92 2.59 -25.26
C PRO A 215 4.90 1.98 -26.22
N ASN A 216 4.68 0.66 -26.19
CA ASN A 216 3.77 -0.07 -27.09
C ASN A 216 2.47 -0.55 -26.42
N LEU A 217 2.19 -0.13 -25.17
CA LEU A 217 0.94 -0.42 -24.47
C LEU A 217 0.02 0.81 -24.58
N SER A 218 -0.63 0.94 -25.74
CA SER A 218 -1.67 1.93 -26.04
C SER A 218 -3.03 1.29 -26.24
#